data_AF-A0A427YKR9-F1
#
_entry.id   AF-A0A427YKR9-F1
#
_cell.length_a   1.000
_cell.length_b   1.000
_cell.length_c   1.000
_cell.angle_alpha   90.00
_cell.angle_beta   90.00
_cell.angle_gamma   90.00
#
_symmetry.space_group_name_H-M   'P 1'
#
loop_
_entity.id
_entity.type
_entity.pdbx_description
1 polymer ?
#
loop_
_entity_poly.entity_id
_entity_poly.type
_entity_poly.pdbx_seq_one_letter_code
_entity_poly.pdbx_strand_id
1 'polypeptide(L)'
;MRAAIKGGPALTLQHFVLQSSILHAYRAAVRATRPLPDVKTRRETLDWLRSDLERLRLVNDLEVLRTGLSNFQRTIKTTMGPSLGLTGPSPEFAAKLVGRGGHRT
;
A
#
# COMPACT_ATOMS: atom_id res chain seq x y z
N MET A 1 23.67 29.22 20.61
CA MET A 1 23.79 27.80 21.00
C MET A 1 22.39 27.26 21.26
N ARG A 2 21.84 26.40 20.39
CA ARG A 2 20.50 25.81 20.59
C ARG A 2 20.63 24.56 21.45
N ALA A 3 19.93 24.55 22.58
CA ALA A 3 19.88 23.45 23.52
C ALA A 3 19.34 22.19 22.84
N ALA A 4 20.12 21.10 22.88
CA ALA A 4 19.65 19.78 22.52
C ALA A 4 18.57 19.36 23.52
N ILE A 5 17.39 19.00 23.01
CA ILE A 5 16.28 18.48 23.82
C ILE A 5 16.76 17.18 24.46
N LYS A 6 17.02 17.24 25.76
CA LYS A 6 17.53 16.15 26.58
C LYS A 6 16.33 15.29 27.02
N GLY A 7 16.13 14.12 26.38
CA GLY A 7 15.34 13.03 26.98
C GLY A 7 14.32 12.29 26.10
N GLY A 8 14.06 12.70 24.86
CA GLY A 8 13.18 11.94 23.93
C GLY A 8 13.99 11.09 22.94
N PRO A 9 13.43 10.00 22.37
CA PRO A 9 14.07 9.33 21.24
C PRO A 9 14.33 10.37 20.15
N ALA A 10 15.61 10.58 19.82
CA ALA A 10 16.01 11.60 18.86
C ALA A 10 15.52 11.18 17.47
N LEU A 11 14.39 11.74 17.03
CA LEU A 11 13.88 11.55 15.67
C LEU A 11 14.95 12.01 14.69
N THR A 12 15.55 11.05 13.99
CA THR A 12 16.58 11.31 12.98
C THR A 12 15.94 11.60 11.62
N LEU A 13 16.71 12.17 10.70
CA LEU A 13 16.29 12.36 9.30
C LEU A 13 15.77 11.06 8.66
N GLN A 14 16.32 9.91 9.03
CA GLN A 14 15.87 8.62 8.51
C GLN A 14 14.41 8.32 8.88
N HIS A 15 13.96 8.72 10.06
CA HIS A 15 12.56 8.58 10.47
C HIS A 15 11.64 9.38 9.56
N PHE A 16 12.03 10.62 9.24
CA PHE A 16 11.25 11.48 8.34
C PHE A 16 11.15 10.90 6.93
N VAL A 17 12.26 10.39 6.39
CA VAL A 17 12.29 9.74 5.06
C VAL A 17 11.43 8.48 5.04
N LEU A 18 11.48 7.65 6.09
CA LEU A 18 10.65 6.46 6.21
C LEU A 18 9.16 6.81 6.31
N GLN A 19 8.79 7.80 7.11
CA GLN A 19 7.39 8.25 7.22
C GLN A 19 6.86 8.79 5.89
N SER A 20 7.65 9.56 5.16
CA SER A 20 7.32 9.99 3.78
C SER A 20 7.10 8.79 2.85
N SER A 21 7.96 7.78 2.94
CA SER A 21 7.85 6.56 2.13
C SER A 21 6.60 5.74 2.47
N ILE A 22 6.20 5.68 3.74
CA ILE A 22 4.95 5.04 4.18
C ILE A 22 3.73 5.75 3.57
N LEU A 23 3.68 7.08 3.63
CA LEU A 23 2.59 7.86 3.01
C LEU A 23 2.54 7.65 1.49
N HIS A 24 3.70 7.58 0.84
CA HIS A 24 3.79 7.29 -0.59
C HIS A 24 3.25 5.89 -0.92
N ALA A 25 3.63 4.88 -0.12
CA ALA A 25 3.14 3.52 -0.27
C ALA A 25 1.62 3.44 -0.09
N TYR A 26 1.06 4.14 0.91
CA TYR A 26 -0.39 4.18 1.11
C TYR A 26 -1.12 4.79 -0.10
N ARG A 27 -0.60 5.88 -0.67
CA ARG A 27 -1.14 6.47 -1.90
C ARG A 27 -1.06 5.52 -3.09
N ALA A 28 -0.01 4.70 -3.18
CA ALA A 28 0.11 3.66 -4.19
C ALA A 28 -0.96 2.58 -4.01
N ALA A 29 -1.19 2.12 -2.77
CA ALA A 29 -2.29 1.22 -2.42
C ALA A 29 -3.65 1.77 -2.87
N VAL A 30 -3.95 3.05 -2.58
CA VAL A 30 -5.20 3.70 -2.99
C VAL A 30 -5.39 3.70 -4.51
N ARG A 31 -4.31 3.82 -5.28
CA ARG A 31 -4.38 3.73 -6.74
C ARG A 31 -4.56 2.27 -7.21
N ALA A 32 -3.89 1.33 -6.56
CA ALA A 32 -3.96 -0.10 -6.89
C ALA A 32 -5.34 -0.71 -6.63
N THR A 33 -6.13 -0.17 -5.71
CA THR A 33 -7.50 -0.64 -5.42
C THR A 33 -8.56 -0.04 -6.35
N ARG A 34 -8.24 0.95 -7.20
CA ARG A 34 -9.19 1.57 -8.14
C ARG A 34 -9.84 0.61 -9.14
N PRO A 35 -9.13 -0.41 -9.67
CA PRO A 35 -9.72 -1.36 -10.60
C PRO A 35 -10.77 -2.28 -9.98
N LEU A 36 -10.90 -2.34 -8.64
CA LEU A 36 -11.92 -3.17 -7.98
C LEU A 36 -13.33 -2.67 -8.35
N PRO A 37 -14.25 -3.57 -8.74
CA PRO A 37 -15.56 -3.22 -9.31
C PRO A 37 -16.50 -2.73 -8.23
N ASP A 38 -16.52 -3.47 -7.13
CA ASP A 38 -17.42 -3.24 -6.02
C ASP A 38 -16.85 -2.19 -5.07
N VAL A 39 -17.64 -1.14 -4.85
CA VAL A 39 -17.30 -0.01 -3.99
C VAL A 39 -17.10 -0.46 -2.54
N LYS A 40 -17.92 -1.42 -2.09
CA LYS A 40 -17.84 -1.95 -0.73
C LYS A 40 -16.54 -2.73 -0.52
N THR A 41 -16.24 -3.68 -1.40
CA THR A 41 -15.00 -4.44 -1.42
C THR A 41 -13.76 -3.53 -1.49
N ARG A 42 -13.81 -2.48 -2.33
CA ARG A 42 -12.72 -1.50 -2.41
C ARG A 42 -12.50 -0.78 -1.07
N ARG A 43 -13.58 -0.36 -0.40
CA ARG A 43 -13.49 0.30 0.91
C ARG A 43 -12.94 -0.63 1.97
N GLU A 44 -13.44 -1.85 2.05
CA GLU A 44 -12.96 -2.87 2.98
C GLU A 44 -11.47 -3.17 2.77
N THR A 45 -11.04 -3.30 1.52
CA THR A 45 -9.62 -3.49 1.17
C THR A 45 -8.77 -2.30 1.62
N LEU A 46 -9.25 -1.06 1.42
CA LEU A 46 -8.54 0.14 1.87
C LEU A 46 -8.47 0.25 3.39
N ASP A 47 -9.54 -0.10 4.10
CA ASP A 47 -9.58 -0.08 5.56
C ASP A 47 -8.64 -1.15 6.13
N TRP A 48 -8.59 -2.34 5.52
CA TRP A 48 -7.62 -3.38 5.85
C TRP A 48 -6.18 -2.91 5.62
N LEU A 49 -5.85 -2.33 4.46
CA LEU A 49 -4.52 -1.80 4.16
C LEU A 49 -4.14 -0.65 5.11
N ARG A 50 -5.09 0.22 5.47
CA ARG A 50 -4.87 1.29 6.45
C ARG A 50 -4.54 0.71 7.82
N SER A 51 -5.24 -0.34 8.24
CA SER A 51 -4.98 -0.99 9.53
C SER A 51 -3.56 -1.56 9.64
N ASP A 52 -2.94 -1.96 8.52
CA ASP A 52 -1.55 -2.45 8.50
C ASP A 52 -0.55 -1.33 8.81
N LEU A 53 -0.76 -0.15 8.21
CA LEU A 53 0.09 1.01 8.46
C LEU A 53 -0.17 1.69 9.80
N GLU A 54 -1.39 1.66 10.31
CA GLU A 54 -1.72 2.26 11.62
C GLU A 54 -0.90 1.61 12.75
N ARG A 55 -0.58 0.32 12.63
CA ARG A 55 0.30 -0.39 13.58
C ARG A 55 1.72 0.19 13.64
N LEU A 56 2.18 0.83 12.58
CA LEU A 56 3.52 1.44 12.49
C LEU A 56 3.55 2.89 13.00
N ARG A 57 2.39 3.49 13.31
CA ARG A 57 2.27 4.93 13.60
C ARG A 57 3.06 5.39 14.82
N LEU A 58 3.10 4.56 15.88
CA LEU A 58 3.77 4.89 17.15
C LEU A 58 5.15 4.23 17.27
N VAL A 59 5.61 3.56 16.21
CA VAL A 59 6.89 2.85 16.20
C VAL A 59 8.00 3.83 15.87
N ASN A 60 9.00 3.91 16.76
CA ASN A 60 10.21 4.73 16.57
C ASN A 60 11.45 3.88 16.24
N ASP A 61 11.32 2.56 16.17
CA ASP A 61 12.42 1.68 15.74
C ASP A 61 12.53 1.69 14.21
N LEU A 62 13.69 2.11 13.71
CA LEU A 62 13.97 2.22 12.27
C LEU A 62 13.89 0.86 11.55
N GLU A 63 14.34 -0.22 12.17
CA GLU A 63 14.33 -1.55 11.55
C GLU A 63 12.91 -2.10 11.47
N VAL A 64 12.09 -1.84 12.49
CA VAL A 64 10.68 -2.21 12.48
C VAL A 64 9.92 -1.40 11.41
N LEU A 65 10.17 -0.09 11.29
CA LEU A 65 9.57 0.73 10.24
C LEU A 65 9.98 0.28 8.83
N ARG A 66 11.26 -0.04 8.61
CA ARG A 66 11.78 -0.55 7.31
C ARG A 66 11.15 -1.89 6.95
N THR A 67 11.11 -2.81 7.90
CA THR A 67 10.53 -4.14 7.72
C THR A 67 9.03 -4.03 7.46
N GLY A 68 8.32 -3.23 8.25
CA GLY A 68 6.89 -2.96 8.08
C GLY A 68 6.56 -2.36 6.71
N LEU A 69 7.32 -1.37 6.26
CA LEU A 69 7.15 -0.78 4.93
C LEU A 69 7.39 -1.80 3.82
N SER A 70 8.43 -2.62 3.93
CA SER A 70 8.77 -3.66 2.95
C SER A 70 7.67 -4.73 2.87
N ASN A 71 7.14 -5.13 4.02
CA ASN A 71 6.02 -6.07 4.12
C ASN A 71 4.76 -5.48 3.49
N PHE A 72 4.40 -4.25 3.83
CA PHE A 72 3.23 -3.57 3.25
C PHE A 72 3.31 -3.46 1.71
N GLN A 73 4.48 -3.08 1.18
CA GLN A 73 4.68 -3.01 -0.27
C GLN A 73 4.58 -4.39 -0.93
N ARG A 74 5.10 -5.44 -0.29
CA ARG A 74 4.95 -6.83 -0.75
C ARG A 74 3.48 -7.24 -0.74
N THR A 75 2.75 -6.94 0.33
CA THR A 75 1.32 -7.21 0.45
C THR A 75 0.54 -6.57 -0.69
N ILE A 76 0.77 -5.29 -1.00
CA ILE A 76 0.13 -4.65 -2.17
C ILE A 76 0.45 -5.41 -3.46
N LYS A 77 1.72 -5.77 -3.69
CA LYS A 77 2.11 -6.48 -4.91
C LYS A 77 1.49 -7.87 -5.02
N THR A 78 1.38 -8.61 -3.91
CA THR A 78 0.81 -9.95 -3.91
C THR A 78 -0.71 -9.93 -4.03
N THR A 79 -1.38 -9.01 -3.34
CA THR A 79 -2.85 -8.96 -3.29
C THR A 79 -3.45 -8.19 -4.48
N MET A 80 -2.80 -7.11 -4.93
CA MET A 80 -3.30 -6.21 -5.99
C MET A 80 -2.52 -6.33 -7.31
N GLY A 81 -1.35 -6.97 -7.30
CA GLY A 81 -0.66 -7.31 -8.54
C GLY A 81 -1.43 -8.37 -9.32
N PRO A 82 -1.08 -8.59 -10.61
CA PRO A 82 -1.60 -9.74 -11.34
C PRO A 82 -1.20 -10.98 -10.54
N SER A 83 -2.19 -11.59 -9.88
CA SER A 83 -2.00 -12.85 -9.17
C SER A 83 -1.32 -13.79 -10.14
N LEU A 84 -0.17 -14.32 -9.71
CA LEU A 84 0.63 -15.25 -10.50
C LEU A 84 -0.17 -16.54 -10.62
N GLY A 85 -1.16 -16.59 -11.53
CA GLY A 85 -1.86 -17.73 -12.11
C GLY A 85 -2.34 -18.89 -11.22
N LEU A 86 -2.27 -18.83 -9.89
CA LEU A 86 -2.51 -19.99 -9.02
C LEU A 86 -3.76 -19.89 -8.14
N THR A 87 -4.53 -18.82 -8.28
CA THR A 87 -5.90 -18.72 -7.77
C THR A 87 -6.77 -18.31 -8.96
N GLY A 88 -7.82 -19.10 -9.22
CA GLY A 88 -8.56 -19.09 -10.48
C GLY A 88 -9.02 -17.71 -10.98
N PRO A 89 -9.31 -17.58 -12.28
CA PRO A 89 -9.65 -16.31 -12.89
C PRO A 89 -10.89 -15.69 -12.22
N SER A 90 -10.70 -14.57 -11.53
CA SER A 90 -11.78 -13.66 -11.17
C SER A 90 -12.43 -13.12 -12.46
N PRO A 91 -13.77 -13.02 -12.55
CA PRO A 91 -14.52 -12.66 -13.76
C PRO A 91 -14.13 -11.31 -14.38
N GLU A 92 -13.44 -10.44 -13.65
CA GLU A 92 -12.96 -9.16 -14.18
C GLU A 92 -11.75 -9.27 -15.11
N PHE A 93 -10.88 -10.26 -14.91
CA PHE A 93 -9.84 -10.57 -15.90
C PHE A 93 -10.45 -11.23 -17.15
N ALA A 94 -11.55 -11.97 -17.00
CA ALA A 94 -12.33 -12.48 -18.14
C ALA A 94 -13.06 -11.37 -18.92
N ALA A 95 -13.48 -10.29 -18.25
CA ALA A 95 -14.07 -9.12 -18.91
C ALA A 95 -13.10 -8.42 -19.88
N LYS A 96 -11.78 -8.57 -19.66
CA LYS A 96 -10.74 -8.05 -20.57
C LYS A 96 -10.64 -8.82 -21.90
N LEU A 97 -11.36 -9.93 -22.06
CA LEU A 97 -11.48 -10.72 -23.29
C LEU A 97 -12.76 -10.45 -24.11
N VAL A 98 -13.72 -9.66 -23.59
CA VAL A 98 -15.02 -9.43 -24.27
C VAL A 98 -15.12 -8.09 -25.01
N GLY A 99 -14.08 -7.25 -25.00
CA GLY A 99 -14.21 -5.88 -25.52
C GLY A 99 -12.98 -5.26 -26.16
N ARG A 100 -12.33 -5.93 -27.12
CA ARG A 100 -11.73 -5.21 -28.27
C ARG A 100 -12.86 -5.11 -29.30
N GLY A 101 -13.66 -4.04 -29.26
CA GLY A 101 -13.21 -2.78 -29.85
C GLY A 101 -13.62 -2.83 -31.32
N GLY A 102 -14.91 -2.51 -31.56
CA GLY A 102 -15.45 -2.36 -32.89
C GLY A 102 -14.56 -1.42 -33.70
N HIS A 103 -14.10 -1.92 -34.83
CA HIS A 103 -13.37 -1.13 -35.80
C HIS A 103 -14.37 -0.14 -36.42
N ARG A 104 -14.30 1.10 -35.98
CA ARG A 104 -14.82 2.24 -36.72
C ARG A 104 -13.92 2.46 -37.93
N THR A 105 -14.42 2.12 -39.11
CA THR A 105 -14.33 2.88 -40.38
C THR A 105 -15.40 2.34 -41.31
#